data_AF-A0A9N9RGY4-F1
#
_entry.id   AF-A0A9N9RGY4-F1
#
_cell.length_a   1.000
_cell.length_b   1.000
_cell.length_c   1.000
_cell.angle_alpha   90.00
_cell.angle_beta   90.00
_cell.angle_gamma   90.00
#
_symmetry.space_group_name_H-M   'P 1'
#
loop_
_entity.id
_entity.type
_entity.pdbx_description
1 polymer ?
#
loop_
_entity_poly.entity_id
_entity_poly.type
_entity_poly.pdbx_seq_one_letter_code
_entity_poly.pdbx_strand_id
1 'polypeptide(L)'
;MNLNTIAIFLLWCLYVDGDDHTDAMKTMSYTFSRKLYECNKRWPLREDIINDFLHFWQLNNVLNKRAIGCAMVCIAAKLHFVDSDGNFLAENAQGFAIASGAGNYF
;
A
#
# COMPACT_ATOMS: atom_id res chain seq x y z
N MET A 1 18.99 13.07 36.70
CA MET A 1 18.80 13.35 35.27
C MET A 1 19.13 14.82 35.06
N ASN A 2 20.18 15.13 34.28
CA ASN A 2 20.70 16.48 34.17
C ASN A 2 19.96 17.25 33.05
N LEU A 3 19.90 18.58 33.16
CA LEU A 3 19.23 19.44 32.17
C LEU A 3 19.76 19.21 30.74
N ASN A 4 21.06 18.98 30.60
CA ASN A 4 21.68 18.63 29.32
C ASN A 4 21.17 17.30 28.75
N THR A 5 20.90 16.30 29.60
CA THR A 5 20.39 15.01 29.12
C THR A 5 18.95 15.14 28.62
N ILE A 6 18.14 16.01 29.24
CA ILE A 6 16.77 16.32 28.78
C ILE A 6 16.83 17.08 27.45
N ALA A 7 17.70 18.09 27.32
CA ALA A 7 17.84 18.87 26.10
C ALA A 7 18.27 18.01 24.90
N ILE A 8 19.22 17.09 25.09
CA ILE A 8 19.67 16.16 24.05
C ILE A 8 18.53 15.22 23.64
N PHE A 9 17.76 14.70 24.59
CA PHE A 9 16.64 13.81 24.30
C PHE A 9 15.52 14.53 23.53
N LEU A 10 15.21 15.77 23.89
CA LEU A 10 14.23 16.61 23.17
C LEU A 10 14.70 16.95 21.76
N LEU A 11 15.98 17.30 21.57
CA LEU A 11 16.58 17.51 20.24
C LEU A 11 16.50 16.25 19.39
N TRP A 12 16.68 15.07 19.99
CA TRP A 12 16.61 13.81 19.27
C TRP A 12 15.17 13.46 18.86
N CYS A 13 14.19 13.70 19.74
CA CYS A 13 12.77 13.53 19.40
C CYS A 13 12.28 14.47 18.29
N LEU A 14 12.86 15.67 18.17
CA LEU A 14 12.54 16.62 17.10
C LEU A 14 13.26 16.33 15.79
N TYR A 15 14.34 15.54 15.82
CA TYR A 15 15.11 15.17 14.61
C TYR A 15 14.62 13.87 13.97
N VAL A 16 13.88 13.03 14.70
CA VAL A 16 13.19 11.87 14.12
C VAL A 16 11.98 12.36 13.37
N ASP A 17 12.20 12.78 12.13
CA ASP A 17 11.13 12.97 11.16
C ASP A 17 10.51 11.58 10.88
N GLY A 18 9.21 11.47 11.11
CA GLY A 18 8.49 10.21 10.99
C GLY A 18 8.42 9.78 9.53
N ASP A 19 9.37 8.97 9.12
CA ASP A 19 9.45 8.10 7.92
C ASP A 19 8.34 8.32 6.85
N ASP A 20 8.50 9.35 6.01
CA ASP A 20 7.62 9.72 4.88
C ASP A 20 7.26 8.50 3.97
N HIS A 21 8.16 7.51 3.92
CA HIS A 21 7.97 6.23 3.25
C HIS A 21 6.78 5.41 3.77
N THR A 22 6.59 5.41 5.09
CA THR A 22 5.53 4.63 5.75
C THR A 22 4.17 5.21 5.42
N ASP A 23 4.06 6.53 5.33
CA ASP A 23 2.79 7.21 5.02
C ASP A 23 2.44 7.11 3.53
N ALA A 24 3.43 7.15 2.64
CA ALA A 24 3.21 6.83 1.24
C ALA A 24 2.70 5.40 1.04
N MET A 25 3.32 4.41 1.71
CA MET A 25 2.91 3.00 1.61
C MET A 25 1.52 2.76 2.19
N LYS A 26 1.17 3.38 3.32
CA LYS A 26 -0.20 3.34 3.86
C LYS A 26 -1.22 3.90 2.88
N THR A 27 -0.91 5.06 2.28
CA THR A 27 -1.81 5.74 1.32
C THR A 27 -2.01 4.89 0.07
N MET A 28 -0.94 4.34 -0.49
CA MET A 28 -1.00 3.40 -1.61
C MET A 28 -1.85 2.18 -1.25
N SER A 29 -1.61 1.57 -0.09
CA SER A 29 -2.34 0.37 0.35
C SER A 29 -3.83 0.61 0.56
N TYR A 30 -4.18 1.75 1.16
CA TYR A 30 -5.57 2.14 1.34
C TYR A 30 -6.26 2.38 0.00
N THR A 31 -5.61 3.13 -0.90
CA THR A 31 -6.19 3.46 -2.21
C THR A 31 -6.31 2.22 -3.10
N PHE A 32 -5.32 1.33 -3.06
CA PHE A 32 -5.31 0.04 -3.74
C PHE A 32 -6.43 -0.87 -3.22
N SER A 33 -6.52 -1.04 -1.89
CA SER A 33 -7.56 -1.89 -1.28
C SER A 33 -8.98 -1.36 -1.48
N ARG A 34 -9.19 -0.04 -1.63
CA ARG A 34 -10.53 0.50 -1.97
C ARG A 34 -11.07 -0.04 -3.29
N LYS A 35 -10.22 -0.38 -4.26
CA LYS A 35 -10.64 -1.00 -5.52
C LYS A 35 -11.08 -2.45 -5.37
N LEU A 36 -10.69 -3.12 -4.27
CA LEU A 36 -11.16 -4.46 -3.94
C LEU A 36 -12.69 -4.51 -3.85
N TYR A 37 -13.34 -3.47 -3.32
CA TYR A 37 -14.80 -3.39 -3.25
C TYR A 37 -15.46 -3.38 -4.64
N GLU A 38 -14.85 -2.68 -5.61
CA GLU A 38 -15.33 -2.67 -6.99
C GLU A 38 -15.16 -4.04 -7.65
N CYS A 39 -14.04 -4.72 -7.35
CA CYS A 39 -13.78 -6.09 -7.80
C CYS A 39 -14.78 -7.09 -7.20
N ASN A 40 -15.05 -6.97 -5.90
CA ASN A 40 -15.98 -7.83 -5.16
C ASN A 40 -17.42 -7.73 -5.68
N LYS A 41 -17.86 -6.54 -6.12
CA LYS A 41 -19.20 -6.36 -6.72
C LYS A 41 -19.39 -7.15 -8.02
N ARG A 42 -18.35 -7.27 -8.84
CA ARG A 42 -18.41 -7.99 -10.12
C ARG A 42 -18.17 -9.48 -9.93
N TRP A 43 -17.22 -9.83 -9.06
CA TRP A 43 -16.86 -11.20 -8.75
C TRP A 43 -16.77 -11.35 -7.24
N PRO A 44 -17.85 -11.86 -6.58
CA PRO A 44 -17.91 -12.00 -5.15
C PRO A 44 -16.72 -12.81 -4.62
N LEU A 45 -15.85 -12.12 -3.88
CA LEU A 45 -14.72 -12.68 -3.18
C LEU A 45 -15.21 -13.32 -1.89
N ARG A 46 -14.60 -14.45 -1.56
CA ARG A 46 -14.79 -15.08 -0.25
C ARG A 46 -14.24 -14.19 0.85
N GLU A 47 -14.84 -14.30 2.04
CA GLU A 47 -14.44 -13.55 3.23
C GLU A 47 -12.97 -13.75 3.59
N ASP A 48 -12.44 -14.95 3.43
CA ASP A 48 -11.04 -15.23 3.74
C ASP A 48 -10.06 -14.53 2.80
N ILE A 49 -10.46 -14.22 1.57
CA ILE A 49 -9.67 -13.40 0.64
C ILE A 49 -9.69 -11.95 1.08
N ILE A 50 -10.86 -11.43 1.47
CA ILE A 50 -10.99 -10.07 2.00
C ILE A 50 -10.14 -9.92 3.27
N ASN A 51 -10.19 -10.93 4.15
CA ASN A 51 -9.37 -10.96 5.37
C ASN A 51 -7.87 -10.94 5.07
N ASP A 52 -7.42 -11.68 4.05
CA ASP A 52 -6.01 -11.64 3.63
C ASP A 52 -5.58 -10.25 3.16
N PHE A 53 -6.44 -9.51 2.46
CA PHE A 53 -6.15 -8.13 2.05
C PHE A 53 -6.12 -7.15 3.24
N LEU A 54 -7.00 -7.33 4.23
CA LEU A 54 -6.98 -6.51 5.46
C LEU A 54 -5.70 -6.71 6.28
N HIS A 55 -5.16 -7.93 6.23
CA HIS A 55 -3.94 -8.31 6.95
C HIS A 55 -2.72 -8.40 6.03
N PHE A 56 -2.78 -7.80 4.83
CA PHE A 56 -1.77 -7.97 3.78
C PHE A 56 -0.33 -7.70 4.25
N TRP A 57 -0.16 -6.67 5.07
CA TRP A 57 1.14 -6.24 5.59
C TRP A 57 1.58 -6.95 6.87
N GLN A 58 0.79 -7.87 7.41
CA GLN A 58 1.19 -8.64 8.58
C GLN A 58 2.22 -9.70 8.21
N LEU A 59 3.35 -9.73 8.92
CA LEU A 59 4.47 -10.62 8.63
C LEU A 59 4.10 -12.12 8.62
N ASN A 60 3.12 -12.49 9.44
CA ASN A 60 2.67 -13.88 9.58
C ASN A 60 1.50 -14.25 8.66
N ASN A 61 1.02 -13.31 7.84
CA ASN A 61 -0.09 -13.56 6.92
C ASN A 61 0.43 -14.06 5.58
N VAL A 62 0.29 -15.37 5.34
CA VAL A 62 0.81 -16.02 4.12
C VAL A 62 -0.23 -15.95 3.00
N LEU A 63 0.11 -15.24 1.93
CA LEU A 63 -0.76 -15.05 0.76
C LEU A 63 -0.54 -16.15 -0.29
N ASN A 64 -1.11 -17.33 -0.08
CA ASN A 64 -0.90 -18.51 -0.95
C ASN A 64 -2.13 -18.89 -1.80
N LYS A 65 -3.24 -18.16 -1.68
CA LYS A 65 -4.49 -18.49 -2.37
C LYS A 65 -4.52 -17.87 -3.76
N ARG A 66 -4.77 -18.67 -4.80
CA ARG A 66 -4.90 -18.18 -6.20
C ARG A 66 -5.88 -17.02 -6.36
N ALA A 67 -6.97 -17.02 -5.59
CA ALA A 67 -7.98 -15.96 -5.64
C ALA A 67 -7.43 -14.58 -5.22
N ILE A 68 -6.38 -14.51 -4.40
CA ILE A 68 -5.69 -13.25 -4.07
C ILE A 68 -5.07 -12.65 -5.34
N GLY A 69 -4.40 -13.49 -6.15
CA GLY A 69 -3.84 -13.05 -7.44
C GLY A 69 -4.91 -12.55 -8.40
N CYS A 70 -6.05 -13.24 -8.49
CA CYS A 70 -7.19 -12.77 -9.30
C CYS A 70 -7.71 -11.41 -8.83
N ALA A 71 -7.82 -11.21 -7.52
CA ALA A 71 -8.21 -9.92 -6.95
C ALA A 71 -7.19 -8.82 -7.22
N MET A 72 -5.88 -9.11 -7.10
CA MET A 72 -4.81 -8.17 -7.44
C MET A 72 -4.85 -7.73 -8.90
N VAL A 73 -5.04 -8.67 -9.84
CA VAL A 73 -5.16 -8.35 -11.26
C VAL A 73 -6.39 -7.49 -11.52
N CYS A 74 -7.52 -7.79 -10.88
CA CYS A 74 -8.71 -6.96 -11.00
C CYS A 74 -8.45 -5.52 -10.50
N ILE A 75 -7.80 -5.36 -9.36
CA ILE A 75 -7.45 -4.04 -8.82
C ILE A 75 -6.47 -3.32 -9.76
N ALA A 76 -5.43 -3.99 -10.23
CA ALA A 76 -4.46 -3.44 -11.17
C ALA A 76 -5.12 -2.95 -12.46
N ALA A 77 -6.06 -3.73 -13.02
CA ALA A 77 -6.84 -3.31 -14.18
C ALA A 77 -7.73 -2.08 -13.88
N LYS A 78 -8.33 -2.02 -12.68
CA LYS A 78 -9.13 -0.86 -12.23
C LYS A 78 -8.31 0.41 -11.99
N LEU A 79 -7.03 0.26 -11.67
CA LEU A 79 -6.07 1.35 -11.52
C LEU A 79 -5.30 1.64 -12.81
N HIS A 80 -5.61 0.93 -13.90
CA HIS A 80 -4.91 1.04 -15.18
C HIS A 80 -3.39 0.77 -15.07
N PHE A 81 -2.99 -0.11 -14.16
CA PHE A 81 -1.60 -0.58 -14.06
C PHE A 81 -1.27 -1.64 -15.10
N VAL A 82 -2.28 -2.20 -15.76
CA VAL A 82 -2.11 -3.20 -16.82
C VAL A 82 -2.93 -2.83 -18.04
N ASP A 83 -2.41 -3.13 -19.22
CA ASP A 83 -3.14 -3.01 -20.49
C ASP A 83 -4.06 -4.22 -20.74
N SER A 84 -4.70 -4.27 -21.92
CA SER A 84 -5.59 -5.37 -22.31
C SER A 84 -4.90 -6.72 -22.46
N ASP A 85 -3.59 -6.71 -22.72
CA ASP A 85 -2.77 -7.91 -22.91
C ASP A 85 -2.15 -8.38 -21.57
N GLY A 86 -2.32 -7.59 -20.50
CA GLY A 86 -1.81 -7.87 -19.16
C GLY A 86 -0.40 -7.34 -18.91
N ASN A 87 0.15 -6.52 -19.81
CA ASN A 87 1.46 -5.89 -19.61
C ASN A 87 1.34 -4.77 -18.58
N PHE A 88 2.38 -4.61 -17.77
CA PHE A 88 2.43 -3.57 -16.76
C PHE A 88 2.74 -2.20 -17.39
N LEU A 89 1.90 -1.21 -17.06
CA LEU A 89 2.01 0.19 -17.49
C LEU A 89 2.75 0.98 -16.41
N ALA A 90 4.07 1.06 -16.55
CA ALA A 90 4.96 1.63 -15.54
C ALA A 90 4.63 3.11 -15.25
N GLU A 91 4.30 3.90 -16.27
CA GLU A 91 3.95 5.31 -16.13
C GLU A 91 2.71 5.53 -15.25
N ASN A 92 1.72 4.65 -15.36
CA ASN A 92 0.50 4.75 -14.57
C ASN A 92 0.75 4.37 -13.11
N ALA A 93 1.52 3.31 -12.88
CA ALA A 93 1.91 2.90 -11.54
C ALA A 93 2.81 3.94 -10.85
N GLN A 94 3.73 4.56 -11.60
CA GLN A 94 4.55 5.65 -11.11
C GLN A 94 3.69 6.87 -10.76
N GLY A 95 2.78 7.28 -11.64
CA GLY A 95 1.85 8.38 -11.36
C GLY A 95 1.00 8.13 -10.12
N PHE A 96 0.55 6.88 -9.91
CA PHE A 96 -0.15 6.47 -8.70
C PHE A 96 0.73 6.57 -7.44
N ALA A 97 1.99 6.13 -7.52
CA ALA A 97 2.92 6.20 -6.39
C ALA A 97 3.20 7.67 -6.02
N ILE A 98 3.50 8.53 -7.00
CA ILE A 98 3.70 9.97 -6.80
C ILE A 98 2.46 10.61 -6.17
N ALA A 99 1.27 10.31 -6.69
CA ALA A 99 0.00 10.82 -6.15
C ALA A 99 -0.28 10.33 -4.72
N SER A 100 0.34 9.23 -4.30
CA SER A 100 0.24 8.68 -2.94
C SER A 100 1.30 9.22 -1.98
N GLY A 101 2.13 10.18 -2.41
CA GLY A 101 3.19 10.78 -1.58
C GLY A 101 4.60 10.27 -1.88
N ALA A 102 4.76 9.33 -2.83
CA ALA A 102 6.08 8.76 -3.15
C ALA A 102 6.91 9.62 -4.12
N GLY A 103 6.58 10.91 -4.30
CA GLY A 103 7.18 11.79 -5.31
C GLY A 103 8.69 12.02 -5.16
N ASN A 104 9.21 11.91 -3.95
CA ASN A 104 10.63 12.16 -3.65
C ASN A 104 11.53 10.93 -3.89
N TYR A 105 10.99 9.84 -4.46
CA TYR A 105 11.69 8.55 -4.58
C TYR A 105 11.92 8.07 -6.02
N PHE A 106 11.63 8.92 -7.01
CA PHE A 106 11.80 8.65 -8.43
C PHE A 106 12.65 9.71 -9.12
#